data_AF-A0AAQ3Q8D9-F1
#
_entry.id   AF-A0AAQ3Q8D9-F1
#
_cell.length_a   1.000
_cell.length_b   1.000
_cell.length_c   1.000
_cell.angle_alpha   90.00
_cell.angle_beta   90.00
_cell.angle_gamma   90.00
#
_symmetry.space_group_name_H-M   'P 1'
#
loop_
_entity.id
_entity.type
_entity.pdbx_description
1 polymer ?
#
loop_
_entity_poly.entity_id
_entity_poly.type
_entity_poly.pdbx_seq_one_letter_code
_entity_poly.pdbx_strand_id
1 'polypeptide(L)'
;MKCSGCQGSGMKVTIRQLGPGMIQQMQHPCNECKGTGETINEKDRCPQCKGEKVVQEKKVLEVIVEKGMQNGQKITFPGEADEAPDTVTGDIVFVLQQKDHPKFKRKGDDLFYEHTLSLTEALCGFQFALTHLDNRQLLIKSNPGEVVKPDQFKAINDEGMPMYQKPFMRGKLYIHFTVDFPDSLTPDQCKALEAVLPPKPVSQMTDMELDECEETTLHDVNIEEEMRRKQAQAQEAYDEDDDMHGGAQRVQCAQQ
;
A
#
# COMPACT_ATOMS: atom_id res chain seq x y z
N MET A 1 -29.58 27.82 37.31
CA MET A 1 -30.69 28.80 37.43
C MET A 1 -31.21 29.12 36.04
N LYS A 2 -32.50 29.46 35.85
CA LYS A 2 -33.03 29.77 34.52
C LYS A 2 -32.29 30.97 33.92
N CYS A 3 -31.87 30.85 32.67
CA CYS A 3 -31.22 31.95 31.95
C CYS A 3 -32.18 33.14 31.81
N SER A 4 -31.76 34.33 32.22
CA SER A 4 -32.55 35.56 32.12
C SER A 4 -32.92 35.93 30.68
N GLY A 5 -31.97 35.81 29.75
CA GLY A 5 -32.18 36.21 28.36
C GLY A 5 -33.15 35.36 27.55
N CYS A 6 -33.31 34.07 27.87
CA CYS A 6 -34.22 33.17 27.16
C CYS A 6 -35.29 32.56 28.08
N GLN A 7 -35.33 32.95 29.36
CA GLN A 7 -36.27 32.46 30.37
C GLN A 7 -36.31 30.92 30.52
N GLY A 8 -35.20 30.23 30.18
CA GLY A 8 -35.12 28.77 30.23
C GLY A 8 -35.30 28.06 28.89
N SER A 9 -35.63 28.76 27.80
CA SER A 9 -35.90 28.13 26.50
C SER A 9 -34.64 27.70 25.72
N GLY A 10 -33.46 28.19 26.11
CA GLY A 10 -32.20 27.95 25.39
C GLY A 10 -32.07 28.68 24.05
N MET A 11 -33.17 29.15 23.46
CA MET A 11 -33.21 29.79 22.14
C MET A 11 -33.86 31.17 22.19
N LYS A 12 -33.38 32.09 21.33
CA LYS A 12 -33.99 33.40 21.09
C LYS A 12 -34.57 33.43 19.68
N VAL A 13 -35.77 33.99 19.54
CA VAL A 13 -36.45 34.15 18.24
C VAL A 13 -36.28 35.59 17.78
N THR A 14 -35.64 35.79 16.62
CA THR A 14 -35.54 37.10 15.97
C THR A 14 -36.50 37.16 14.80
N ILE A 15 -37.35 38.17 14.77
CA ILE A 15 -38.29 38.40 13.66
C ILE A 15 -37.64 39.38 12.69
N ARG A 16 -37.47 38.97 11.42
CA ARG A 16 -37.02 39.82 10.33
C ARG A 16 -38.16 40.02 9.33
N GLN A 17 -38.55 41.26 9.10
CA GLN A 17 -39.57 41.58 8.11
C GLN A 17 -38.92 41.63 6.72
N LEU A 18 -39.36 40.75 5.81
CA LEU A 18 -38.84 40.66 4.44
C LEU A 18 -39.70 41.43 3.44
N GLY A 19 -40.92 41.81 3.83
CA GLY A 19 -41.82 42.64 3.03
C GLY A 19 -43.18 42.85 3.71
N PRO A 20 -44.11 43.57 3.06
CA PRO A 20 -45.47 43.73 3.55
C PRO A 20 -46.16 42.36 3.71
N GLY A 21 -46.56 42.01 4.92
CA GLY A 21 -47.19 40.72 5.24
C GLY A 21 -46.26 39.51 5.31
N MET A 22 -44.97 39.63 5.02
CA MET A 22 -43.99 38.53 5.09
C MET A 22 -43.00 38.75 6.24
N ILE A 23 -43.18 38.00 7.32
CA ILE A 23 -42.24 37.94 8.45
C ILE A 23 -41.49 36.60 8.43
N GLN A 24 -40.18 36.65 8.62
CA GLN A 24 -39.34 35.48 8.83
C GLN A 24 -38.95 35.43 10.30
N GLN A 25 -39.30 34.33 10.97
CA GLN A 25 -38.83 34.06 12.34
C GLN A 25 -37.58 33.21 12.27
N MET A 26 -36.46 33.74 12.74
CA MET A 26 -35.18 33.03 12.82
C MET A 26 -34.90 32.67 14.28
N GLN A 27 -34.89 31.38 14.58
CA GLN A 27 -34.48 30.89 15.90
C GLN A 27 -32.95 30.74 15.91
N HIS A 28 -32.31 31.26 16.95
CA HIS A 28 -30.87 31.09 17.17
C HIS A 28 -30.62 30.75 18.65
N PRO A 29 -29.56 30.00 18.97
CA PRO A 29 -29.21 29.69 20.34
C PRO A 29 -29.00 30.99 21.14
N CYS A 30 -29.48 31.02 22.37
CA CYS A 30 -29.38 32.19 23.24
C CYS A 30 -27.91 32.48 23.54
N ASN A 31 -27.43 33.69 23.24
CA ASN A 31 -26.03 34.08 23.47
C ASN A 31 -25.59 34.04 24.95
N GLU A 32 -26.53 34.18 25.91
CA GLU A 32 -26.22 34.21 27.34
C GLU A 32 -26.01 32.81 27.94
N CYS A 33 -26.81 31.83 27.54
CA CYS A 33 -26.68 30.43 28.01
C CYS A 33 -26.12 29.47 26.95
N LYS A 34 -25.76 29.98 25.76
CA LYS A 34 -25.27 29.19 24.62
C LYS A 34 -26.15 27.98 24.26
N GLY A 35 -27.46 28.07 24.47
CA GLY A 35 -28.38 26.97 24.17
C GLY A 35 -28.82 26.11 25.36
N THR A 36 -28.14 26.19 26.52
CA THR A 36 -28.43 25.29 27.66
C THR A 36 -29.72 25.64 28.40
N GLY A 37 -30.25 26.86 28.24
CA GLY A 37 -31.43 27.36 28.98
C GLY A 37 -31.13 27.72 30.44
N GLU A 38 -29.95 27.38 30.94
CA GLU A 38 -29.55 27.61 32.32
C GLU A 38 -28.23 28.38 32.40
N THR A 39 -28.13 29.24 33.39
CA THR A 39 -26.89 29.92 33.77
C THR A 39 -26.45 29.47 35.15
N ILE A 40 -25.16 29.57 35.42
CA ILE A 40 -24.53 29.23 36.71
C ILE A 40 -23.88 30.50 37.26
N ASN A 41 -24.17 30.82 38.52
CA ASN A 41 -23.52 31.93 39.22
C ASN A 41 -22.02 31.69 39.30
N GLU A 42 -21.23 32.74 39.17
CA GLU A 42 -19.77 32.66 39.13
C GLU A 42 -19.16 31.96 40.36
N LYS A 43 -19.75 32.17 41.55
CA LYS A 43 -19.33 31.53 42.81
C LYS A 43 -19.59 30.02 42.85
N ASP A 44 -20.60 29.56 42.11
CA ASP A 44 -21.03 28.16 42.07
C ASP A 44 -20.46 27.41 40.86
N ARG A 45 -19.68 28.09 40.01
CA ARG A 45 -19.03 27.44 38.87
C ARG A 45 -17.94 26.49 39.35
N CYS A 46 -17.94 25.29 38.78
CA CYS A 46 -16.88 24.32 39.00
C CYS A 46 -15.51 24.95 38.65
N PRO A 47 -14.52 24.92 39.54
CA PRO A 47 -13.21 25.52 39.29
C PRO A 47 -12.42 24.82 38.18
N GLN A 48 -12.69 23.53 37.96
CA GLN A 48 -12.00 22.70 36.95
C GLN A 48 -12.57 22.91 35.55
N CYS A 49 -13.87 22.69 35.35
CA CYS A 49 -14.51 22.81 34.01
C CYS A 49 -15.11 24.19 33.73
N LYS A 50 -15.13 25.10 34.71
CA LYS A 50 -15.69 26.47 34.59
C LYS A 50 -17.13 26.55 34.08
N GLY A 51 -17.89 25.46 34.24
CA GLY A 51 -19.28 25.33 33.79
C GLY A 51 -19.45 24.65 32.42
N GLU A 52 -18.37 24.29 31.74
CA GLU A 52 -18.39 23.62 30.43
C GLU A 52 -18.58 22.09 30.54
N LYS A 53 -18.71 21.55 31.76
CA LYS A 53 -18.95 20.13 32.09
C LYS A 53 -17.88 19.12 31.63
N VAL A 54 -16.89 19.55 30.85
CA VAL A 54 -15.74 18.74 30.40
C VAL A 54 -14.41 19.42 30.72
N VAL A 55 -13.34 18.64 30.81
CA VAL A 55 -11.95 19.12 30.97
C VAL A 55 -11.03 18.37 30.02
N GLN A 56 -9.95 19.02 29.58
CA GLN A 56 -8.94 18.34 28.78
C GLN A 56 -8.07 17.46 29.68
N GLU A 57 -8.01 16.18 29.37
CA GLU A 57 -7.18 15.20 30.07
C GLU A 57 -6.12 14.63 29.12
N LYS A 58 -4.92 14.35 29.65
CA LYS A 58 -3.88 13.62 28.94
C LYS A 58 -3.75 12.24 29.55
N LYS A 59 -4.13 11.22 28.81
CA LYS A 59 -4.03 9.81 29.20
C LYS A 59 -3.03 9.08 28.32
N VAL A 60 -2.26 8.18 28.92
CA VAL A 60 -1.34 7.29 28.19
C VAL A 60 -2.02 5.94 28.04
N LEU A 61 -2.14 5.46 26.80
CA LEU A 61 -2.67 4.14 26.48
C LEU A 61 -1.53 3.22 26.06
N GLU A 62 -1.37 2.10 26.76
CA GLU A 62 -0.38 1.08 26.41
C GLU A 62 -0.98 0.09 25.40
N VAL A 63 -0.48 0.15 24.16
CA VAL A 63 -0.94 -0.72 23.07
C VAL A 63 0.00 -1.93 22.98
N ILE A 64 -0.52 -3.11 23.33
CA ILE A 64 0.23 -4.37 23.24
C ILE A 64 0.06 -4.95 21.83
N VAL A 65 1.16 -5.04 21.09
CA VAL A 65 1.18 -5.70 19.78
C VAL A 65 1.64 -7.14 19.95
N GLU A 66 0.70 -8.07 19.79
CA GLU A 66 0.98 -9.49 19.93
C GLU A 66 1.69 -10.08 18.71
N LYS A 67 2.38 -11.20 18.93
CA LYS A 67 3.05 -11.95 17.86
C LYS A 67 2.01 -12.42 16.84
N GLY A 68 2.30 -12.16 15.56
CA GLY A 68 1.49 -12.63 14.45
C GLY A 68 0.36 -11.71 14.05
N MET A 69 0.12 -10.61 14.79
CA MET A 69 -0.85 -9.61 14.39
C MET A 69 -0.61 -9.13 12.94
N GLN A 70 -1.69 -8.97 12.20
CA GLN A 70 -1.67 -8.69 10.76
C GLN A 70 -1.77 -7.20 10.47
N ASN A 71 -1.36 -6.80 9.27
CA ASN A 71 -1.59 -5.45 8.78
C ASN A 71 -3.08 -5.13 8.74
N GLY A 72 -3.46 -3.93 9.20
CA GLY A 72 -4.86 -3.49 9.27
C GLY A 72 -5.64 -4.04 10.47
N GLN A 73 -5.04 -4.88 11.30
CA GLN A 73 -5.71 -5.41 12.49
C GLN A 73 -5.98 -4.28 13.50
N LYS A 74 -7.17 -4.34 14.12
CA LYS A 74 -7.68 -3.31 15.03
C LYS A 74 -7.48 -3.70 16.48
N ILE A 75 -6.99 -2.76 17.29
CA ILE A 75 -6.96 -2.83 18.76
C ILE A 75 -7.87 -1.74 19.28
N THR A 76 -8.98 -2.13 19.90
CA THR A 76 -10.02 -1.21 20.36
C THR A 76 -9.90 -0.97 21.86
N PHE A 77 -9.91 0.30 22.25
CA PHE A 77 -10.03 0.74 23.63
C PHE A 77 -11.42 1.35 23.82
N PRO A 78 -12.35 0.61 24.43
CA PRO A 78 -13.73 1.03 24.52
C PRO A 78 -13.90 2.21 25.49
N GLY A 79 -14.66 3.22 25.08
CA GLY A 79 -14.94 4.38 25.93
C GLY A 79 -13.75 5.32 26.19
N GLU A 80 -12.69 5.24 25.38
CA GLU A 80 -11.51 6.11 25.52
C GLU A 80 -11.52 7.32 24.58
N ALA A 81 -12.58 7.53 23.77
CA ALA A 81 -12.69 8.70 22.90
C ALA A 81 -13.12 9.97 23.66
N ASP A 82 -13.33 11.06 22.93
CA ASP A 82 -13.77 12.32 23.53
C ASP A 82 -15.14 12.17 24.23
N GLU A 83 -15.20 12.61 25.48
CA GLU A 83 -16.43 12.64 26.26
C GLU A 83 -17.17 13.96 26.05
N ALA A 84 -18.49 13.89 25.91
CA ALA A 84 -19.36 15.04 25.87
C ALA A 84 -20.54 14.85 26.84
N PRO A 85 -21.06 15.93 27.46
CA PRO A 85 -22.23 15.83 28.32
C PRO A 85 -23.40 15.20 27.57
N ASP A 86 -24.15 14.36 28.27
CA ASP A 86 -25.37 13.73 27.77
C ASP A 86 -25.14 12.83 26.52
N THR A 87 -23.89 12.39 26.28
CA THR A 87 -23.48 11.54 25.16
C THR A 87 -22.68 10.34 25.66
N VAL A 88 -22.79 9.19 24.98
CA VAL A 88 -21.97 8.00 25.27
C VAL A 88 -20.59 8.18 24.63
N THR A 89 -19.54 7.95 25.41
CA THR A 89 -18.15 8.01 24.94
C THR A 89 -17.90 6.98 23.84
N GLY A 90 -17.22 7.41 22.78
CA GLY A 90 -16.81 6.51 21.70
C GLY A 90 -15.56 5.70 22.04
N ASP A 91 -15.09 4.93 21.07
CA ASP A 91 -13.91 4.08 21.22
C ASP A 91 -12.70 4.66 20.49
N ILE A 92 -11.50 4.44 21.04
CA ILE A 92 -10.25 4.64 20.30
C ILE A 92 -9.88 3.31 19.63
N VAL A 93 -9.75 3.34 18.31
CA VAL A 93 -9.36 2.16 17.52
C VAL A 93 -7.98 2.39 16.91
N PHE A 94 -6.98 1.67 17.41
CA PHE A 94 -5.66 1.62 16.79
C PHE A 94 -5.69 0.63 15.63
N VAL A 95 -5.23 1.06 14.45
CA VAL A 95 -5.08 0.20 13.28
C VAL A 95 -3.60 -0.05 13.07
N LEU A 96 -3.18 -1.31 13.13
CA LEU A 96 -1.80 -1.66 12.88
C LEU A 96 -1.42 -1.43 11.42
N GLN A 97 -0.32 -0.73 11.20
CA GLN A 97 0.28 -0.57 9.88
C GLN A 97 1.61 -1.29 9.83
N GLN A 98 1.71 -2.26 8.92
CA GLN A 98 2.95 -2.96 8.66
C GLN A 98 3.91 -2.03 7.93
N LYS A 99 5.10 -1.86 8.50
CA LYS A 99 6.20 -1.16 7.84
C LYS A 99 6.88 -2.08 6.82
N ASP A 100 7.22 -1.54 5.67
CA ASP A 100 8.00 -2.26 4.67
C ASP A 100 9.41 -2.56 5.18
N HIS A 101 9.86 -3.78 4.87
CA HIS A 101 11.19 -4.25 5.25
C HIS A 101 12.07 -4.37 3.98
N PRO A 102 13.33 -3.93 4.02
CA PRO A 102 14.18 -3.88 2.82
C PRO A 102 14.46 -5.24 2.18
N LYS A 103 14.45 -6.32 2.97
CA LYS A 103 14.78 -7.68 2.51
C LYS A 103 13.61 -8.66 2.49
N PHE A 104 12.58 -8.41 3.27
CA PHE A 104 11.52 -9.40 3.52
C PHE A 104 10.18 -8.81 3.14
N LYS A 105 9.39 -9.56 2.39
CA LYS A 105 8.00 -9.20 2.09
C LYS A 105 7.10 -10.18 2.84
N ARG A 106 6.23 -9.66 3.72
CA ARG A 106 5.25 -10.49 4.45
C ARG A 106 3.97 -10.60 3.63
N LYS A 107 3.44 -11.82 3.50
CA LYS A 107 2.12 -12.10 2.94
C LYS A 107 1.38 -13.07 3.86
N GLY A 108 0.44 -12.53 4.65
CA GLY A 108 -0.23 -13.31 5.71
C GLY A 108 0.77 -13.76 6.76
N ASP A 109 0.85 -15.07 6.98
CA ASP A 109 1.78 -15.69 7.92
C ASP A 109 3.10 -16.12 7.27
N ASP A 110 3.25 -15.93 5.95
CA ASP A 110 4.43 -16.31 5.20
C ASP A 110 5.36 -15.10 4.96
N LEU A 111 6.66 -15.41 4.83
CA LEU A 111 7.71 -14.45 4.48
C LEU A 111 8.29 -14.78 3.11
N PHE A 112 8.62 -13.75 2.35
CA PHE A 112 9.25 -13.86 1.05
C PHE A 112 10.60 -13.14 1.09
N TYR A 113 11.63 -13.81 0.59
CA TYR A 113 12.99 -13.30 0.46
C TYR A 113 13.46 -13.53 -0.98
N GLU A 114 14.16 -12.55 -1.54
CA GLU A 114 14.72 -12.65 -2.89
C GLU A 114 16.23 -12.87 -2.78
N HIS A 115 16.73 -13.86 -3.51
CA HIS A 115 18.14 -14.20 -3.52
C HIS A 115 18.62 -14.46 -4.95
N THR A 116 19.62 -13.70 -5.36
CA THR A 116 20.26 -13.86 -6.65
C THR A 116 21.39 -14.88 -6.55
N LEU A 117 21.35 -15.89 -7.41
CA LEU A 117 22.39 -16.90 -7.58
C LEU A 117 23.17 -16.63 -8.86
N SER A 118 24.46 -16.92 -8.86
CA SER A 118 25.20 -17.08 -10.11
C SER A 118 24.71 -18.33 -10.88
N LEU A 119 24.87 -18.34 -12.20
CA LEU A 119 24.58 -19.53 -13.02
C LEU A 119 25.29 -20.79 -12.50
N THR A 120 26.53 -20.66 -12.04
CA THR A 120 27.30 -21.78 -11.46
C THR A 120 26.65 -22.28 -10.18
N GLU A 121 26.22 -21.40 -9.29
CA GLU A 121 25.51 -21.77 -8.05
C GLU A 121 24.15 -22.44 -8.34
N ALA A 122 23.44 -21.95 -9.35
CA ALA A 122 22.16 -22.50 -9.77
C ALA A 122 22.30 -23.93 -10.35
N LEU A 123 23.40 -24.22 -11.05
CA LEU A 123 23.65 -25.53 -11.68
C LEU A 123 24.42 -26.52 -10.79
N CYS A 124 25.42 -26.05 -10.05
CA CYS A 124 26.34 -26.87 -9.28
C CYS A 124 26.03 -26.87 -7.78
N GLY A 125 25.06 -26.07 -7.36
CA GLY A 125 24.63 -25.93 -5.99
C GLY A 125 25.25 -24.74 -5.27
N PHE A 126 24.64 -24.38 -4.13
CA PHE A 126 24.97 -23.18 -3.39
C PHE A 126 24.88 -23.40 -1.88
N GLN A 127 25.53 -22.51 -1.15
CA GLN A 127 25.44 -22.41 0.29
C GLN A 127 25.56 -20.95 0.70
N PHE A 128 24.55 -20.42 1.39
CA PHE A 128 24.61 -19.07 1.95
C PHE A 128 23.95 -19.00 3.33
N ALA A 129 24.34 -18.00 4.11
CA ALA A 129 23.74 -17.71 5.41
C ALA A 129 22.75 -16.56 5.27
N LEU A 130 21.52 -16.76 5.73
CA LEU A 130 20.48 -15.75 5.80
C LEU A 130 20.26 -15.32 7.25
N THR A 131 20.44 -14.03 7.54
CA THR A 131 20.00 -13.45 8.80
C THR A 131 18.47 -13.31 8.81
N HIS A 132 17.79 -14.03 9.70
CA HIS A 132 16.34 -13.96 9.89
C HIS A 132 15.93 -12.73 10.72
N LEU A 133 14.63 -12.47 10.84
CA LEU A 133 14.04 -11.36 11.62
C LEU A 133 14.34 -11.45 13.13
N ASP A 134 14.59 -12.65 13.65
CA ASP A 134 14.98 -12.89 15.04
C ASP A 134 16.52 -12.88 15.26
N ASN A 135 17.28 -12.43 14.26
CA ASN A 135 18.74 -12.37 14.22
C ASN A 135 19.45 -13.74 14.21
N ARG A 136 18.73 -14.87 14.09
CA ARG A 136 19.38 -16.17 13.83
C ARG A 136 19.96 -16.21 12.42
N GLN A 137 21.02 -17.01 12.27
CA GLN A 137 21.61 -17.33 10.97
C GLN A 137 21.03 -18.67 10.49
N LEU A 138 20.33 -18.64 9.36
CA LEU A 138 19.83 -19.83 8.69
C LEU A 138 20.82 -20.22 7.58
N LEU A 139 21.42 -21.40 7.69
CA LEU A 139 22.27 -21.94 6.65
C LEU A 139 21.40 -22.62 5.59
N ILE A 140 21.34 -22.03 4.40
CA ILE A 140 20.55 -22.54 3.29
C ILE A 140 21.52 -23.16 2.30
N LYS A 141 21.30 -24.43 1.98
CA LYS A 141 22.13 -25.21 1.06
C LYS A 141 21.26 -25.98 0.08
N SER A 142 21.73 -26.11 -1.15
CA SER A 142 21.15 -27.07 -2.09
C SER A 142 21.78 -28.45 -1.91
N ASN A 143 21.07 -29.49 -2.35
CA ASN A 143 21.65 -30.83 -2.42
C ASN A 143 22.54 -30.96 -3.66
N PRO A 144 23.60 -31.79 -3.64
CA PRO A 144 24.40 -32.07 -4.82
C PRO A 144 23.54 -32.57 -5.98
N GLY A 145 23.67 -31.95 -7.15
CA GLY A 145 22.89 -32.28 -8.35
C GLY A 145 21.50 -31.63 -8.43
N GLU A 146 21.12 -30.83 -7.44
CA GLU A 146 19.86 -30.08 -7.46
C GLU A 146 20.02 -28.76 -8.24
N VAL A 147 19.39 -28.68 -9.41
CA VAL A 147 19.38 -27.47 -10.24
C VAL A 147 18.28 -26.52 -9.80
N VAL A 148 18.61 -25.24 -9.66
CA VAL A 148 17.64 -24.16 -9.44
C VAL A 148 17.39 -23.40 -10.73
N LYS A 149 16.12 -23.27 -11.09
CA LYS A 149 15.70 -22.53 -12.29
C LYS A 149 15.55 -21.04 -11.97
N PRO A 150 15.71 -20.15 -12.96
CA PRO A 150 15.31 -18.76 -12.83
C PRO A 150 13.83 -18.66 -12.39
N ASP A 151 13.55 -17.71 -11.51
CA ASP A 151 12.24 -17.44 -10.93
C ASP A 151 11.61 -18.61 -10.14
N GLN A 152 12.44 -19.56 -9.71
CA GLN A 152 11.98 -20.65 -8.89
C GLN A 152 11.81 -20.22 -7.43
N PHE A 153 10.73 -20.69 -6.81
CA PHE A 153 10.53 -20.56 -5.36
C PHE A 153 10.89 -21.86 -4.65
N LYS A 154 11.62 -21.77 -3.53
CA LYS A 154 11.74 -22.85 -2.55
C LYS A 154 11.22 -22.38 -1.19
N ALA A 155 10.75 -23.32 -0.38
CA ALA A 155 10.16 -23.02 0.92
C ALA A 155 10.96 -23.66 2.07
N ILE A 156 11.12 -22.92 3.15
CA ILE A 156 11.61 -23.40 4.44
C ILE A 156 10.42 -23.38 5.39
N ASN A 157 10.03 -24.56 5.87
CA ASN A 157 8.91 -24.69 6.80
C ASN A 157 9.26 -24.06 8.15
N ASP A 158 8.25 -23.54 8.85
CA ASP A 158 8.33 -22.99 10.21
C ASP A 158 9.26 -21.76 10.39
N GLU A 159 9.73 -21.17 9.29
CA GLU A 159 10.57 -19.96 9.28
C GLU A 159 9.82 -18.71 8.75
N GLY A 160 8.49 -18.76 8.68
CA GLY A 160 7.65 -17.59 8.39
C GLY A 160 7.34 -16.73 9.62
N MET A 161 6.23 -16.00 9.56
CA MET A 161 5.71 -15.23 10.68
C MET A 161 4.93 -16.12 11.66
N PRO A 162 4.92 -15.82 12.97
CA PRO A 162 4.05 -16.49 13.92
C PRO A 162 2.58 -16.26 13.58
N MET A 163 1.74 -17.27 13.80
CA MET A 163 0.29 -17.15 13.62
C MET A 163 -0.33 -16.44 14.82
N TYR A 164 -1.21 -15.46 14.57
CA TYR A 164 -1.94 -14.76 15.62
C TYR A 164 -2.76 -15.74 16.47
N GLN A 165 -2.79 -15.54 17.80
CA GLN A 165 -3.38 -16.45 18.81
C GLN A 165 -2.72 -17.83 18.95
N LYS A 166 -1.87 -18.25 18.00
CA LYS A 166 -1.15 -19.53 18.03
C LYS A 166 0.34 -19.29 17.76
N PRO A 167 1.05 -18.57 18.65
CA PRO A 167 2.41 -18.07 18.40
C PRO A 167 3.47 -19.17 18.27
N PHE A 168 3.15 -20.41 18.67
CA PHE A 168 4.01 -21.58 18.50
C PHE A 168 3.98 -22.15 17.08
N MET A 169 2.96 -21.81 16.28
CA MET A 169 2.91 -22.14 14.86
C MET A 169 3.42 -20.96 14.04
N ARG A 170 4.22 -21.27 13.04
CA ARG A 170 4.79 -20.28 12.10
C ARG A 170 4.40 -20.65 10.68
N GLY A 171 4.29 -19.64 9.82
CA GLY A 171 4.19 -19.86 8.39
C GLY A 171 5.53 -20.32 7.79
N LYS A 172 5.66 -20.17 6.49
CA LYS A 172 6.84 -20.56 5.72
C LYS A 172 7.66 -19.36 5.29
N LEU A 173 8.95 -19.58 5.08
CA LEU A 173 9.82 -18.65 4.37
C LEU A 173 9.98 -19.15 2.93
N TYR A 174 9.49 -18.37 1.97
CA TYR A 174 9.72 -18.59 0.55
C TYR A 174 10.94 -17.79 0.09
N ILE A 175 11.84 -18.46 -0.61
CA ILE A 175 12.99 -17.85 -1.26
C ILE A 175 12.73 -17.87 -2.75
N HIS A 176 12.62 -16.69 -3.34
CA HIS A 176 12.59 -16.47 -4.79
C HIS A 176 14.02 -16.40 -5.29
N PHE A 177 14.40 -17.34 -6.15
CA PHE A 177 15.72 -17.37 -6.75
C PHE A 177 15.70 -16.69 -8.12
N THR A 178 16.51 -15.66 -8.25
CA THR A 178 16.89 -15.07 -9.55
C THR A 178 18.27 -15.61 -9.93
N VAL A 179 18.55 -15.74 -11.22
CA VAL A 179 19.82 -16.30 -11.70
C VAL A 179 20.51 -15.29 -12.60
N ASP A 180 21.70 -14.86 -12.20
CA ASP A 180 22.56 -14.00 -12.98
C ASP A 180 23.39 -14.83 -13.96
N PHE A 181 23.19 -14.57 -15.24
CA PHE A 181 23.96 -15.15 -16.34
C PHE A 181 25.22 -14.32 -16.60
N PRO A 182 26.32 -14.94 -17.03
CA PRO A 182 27.50 -14.20 -17.44
C PRO A 182 27.21 -13.39 -18.72
N ASP A 183 27.79 -12.19 -18.83
CA ASP A 183 27.60 -11.31 -19.98
C ASP A 183 28.09 -11.93 -21.30
N SER A 184 29.14 -12.73 -21.24
CA SER A 184 29.71 -13.43 -22.40
C SER A 184 30.48 -14.69 -22.00
N LEU A 185 30.67 -15.59 -22.96
CA LEU A 185 31.44 -16.82 -22.81
C LEU A 185 32.46 -16.93 -23.94
N THR A 186 33.66 -17.42 -23.63
CA THR A 186 34.68 -17.69 -24.65
C THR A 186 34.35 -18.96 -25.44
N PRO A 187 34.85 -19.11 -26.68
CA PRO A 187 34.59 -20.31 -27.48
C PRO A 187 35.00 -21.62 -26.79
N ASP A 188 36.07 -21.59 -25.99
CA ASP A 188 36.52 -22.76 -25.24
C ASP A 188 35.60 -23.09 -24.05
N GLN A 189 35.03 -22.08 -23.40
CA GLN A 189 33.99 -22.27 -22.38
C GLN A 189 32.71 -22.86 -22.99
N CYS A 190 32.31 -22.38 -24.18
CA CYS A 190 31.17 -22.94 -24.90
C CYS A 190 31.36 -24.43 -25.22
N LYS A 191 32.54 -24.82 -25.73
CA LYS A 191 32.86 -26.23 -25.99
C LYS A 191 32.82 -27.08 -24.72
N ALA A 192 33.33 -26.56 -23.61
CA ALA A 192 33.31 -27.26 -22.33
C ALA A 192 31.87 -27.47 -21.81
N LEU A 193 31.00 -26.47 -21.99
CA LEU A 193 29.58 -26.56 -21.61
C LEU A 193 28.80 -27.53 -22.51
N GLU A 194 29.05 -27.52 -23.82
CA GLU A 194 28.43 -28.46 -24.77
C GLU A 194 28.74 -29.93 -24.45
N ALA A 195 29.88 -30.21 -23.82
CA ALA A 195 30.26 -31.56 -23.42
C ALA A 195 29.47 -32.09 -22.21
N VAL A 196 28.89 -31.22 -21.37
CA VAL A 196 28.23 -31.59 -20.11
C VAL A 196 26.74 -31.28 -20.05
N LEU A 197 26.28 -30.32 -20.86
CA LEU A 197 24.87 -29.93 -20.93
C LEU A 197 24.10 -30.80 -21.95
N PRO A 198 22.75 -30.83 -21.86
CA PRO A 198 21.93 -31.51 -22.87
C PRO A 198 22.30 -31.05 -24.30
N PRO A 199 22.32 -31.98 -25.27
CA PRO A 199 22.73 -31.66 -26.63
C PRO A 199 21.80 -30.61 -27.23
N LYS A 200 22.37 -29.73 -28.06
CA LYS A 200 21.57 -28.78 -28.85
C LYS A 200 20.58 -29.57 -29.71
N PRO A 201 19.31 -29.13 -29.80
CA PRO A 201 18.36 -29.75 -30.72
C PRO A 201 18.92 -29.66 -32.14
N VAL A 202 18.96 -30.78 -32.84
CA VAL A 202 19.41 -30.83 -34.23
C VAL A 202 18.36 -30.11 -35.08
N SER A 203 18.80 -29.20 -35.96
CA SER A 203 17.89 -28.55 -36.91
C SER A 203 17.23 -29.63 -37.78
N GLN A 204 15.91 -29.63 -37.82
CA GLN A 204 15.14 -30.55 -38.68
C GLN A 204 15.11 -30.11 -40.15
N MET A 205 15.68 -28.94 -40.45
CA MET A 205 15.74 -28.40 -41.81
C MET A 205 16.95 -28.96 -42.55
N THR A 206 16.72 -29.32 -43.80
CA THR A 206 17.76 -29.70 -44.76
C THR A 206 18.52 -28.46 -45.23
N ASP A 207 19.75 -28.65 -45.71
CA ASP A 207 20.57 -27.56 -46.25
C ASP A 207 19.85 -26.79 -47.38
N MET A 208 19.04 -27.49 -48.19
CA MET A 208 18.21 -26.86 -49.23
C MET A 208 17.12 -25.95 -48.67
N GLU A 209 16.50 -26.32 -47.55
CA GLU A 209 15.48 -25.49 -46.90
C GLU A 209 16.11 -24.31 -46.14
N LEU A 210 17.36 -24.45 -45.66
CA LEU A 210 18.13 -23.37 -45.05
C LEU A 210 18.58 -22.33 -46.08
N ASP A 211 18.96 -22.76 -47.30
CA ASP A 211 19.33 -21.86 -48.40
C ASP A 211 18.13 -21.01 -48.89
N GLU A 212 16.89 -21.48 -48.68
CA GLU A 212 15.67 -20.71 -48.97
C GLU A 212 15.29 -19.73 -47.86
N CYS A 213 15.96 -19.77 -46.69
CA CYS A 213 15.68 -18.87 -45.58
C CYS A 213 16.43 -17.54 -45.74
N GLU A 214 15.74 -16.42 -45.48
CA GLU A 214 16.41 -15.12 -45.37
C GLU A 214 17.19 -15.04 -44.05
N GLU A 215 18.51 -14.80 -44.15
CA GLU A 215 19.35 -14.58 -42.97
C GLU A 215 18.94 -13.29 -42.26
N THR A 216 18.71 -13.38 -40.96
CA THR A 216 18.33 -12.24 -40.12
C THR A 216 19.27 -12.11 -38.94
N THR A 217 19.58 -10.88 -38.55
CA THR A 217 20.42 -10.59 -37.37
C THR A 217 19.56 -10.19 -36.19
N LEU A 218 19.80 -10.84 -35.05
CA LEU A 218 19.18 -10.45 -33.79
C LEU A 218 19.94 -9.27 -33.16
N HIS A 219 19.21 -8.37 -32.52
CA HIS A 219 19.75 -7.25 -31.76
C HIS A 219 19.09 -7.23 -30.38
N ASP A 220 19.84 -6.81 -29.36
CA ASP A 220 19.31 -6.69 -28.01
C ASP A 220 18.30 -5.53 -27.93
N VAL A 221 17.15 -5.79 -27.32
CA VAL A 221 16.07 -4.80 -27.20
C VAL A 221 15.61 -4.70 -25.75
N ASN A 222 15.59 -3.47 -25.22
CA ASN A 222 14.85 -3.16 -24.01
C ASN A 222 13.38 -2.92 -24.37
N ILE A 223 12.52 -3.90 -24.08
CA ILE A 223 11.10 -3.88 -24.46
C ILE A 223 10.36 -2.70 -23.81
N GLU A 224 10.69 -2.32 -22.57
CA GLU A 224 10.01 -1.20 -21.91
C GLU A 224 10.30 0.13 -22.61
N GLU A 225 11.55 0.34 -23.01
CA GLU A 225 11.96 1.54 -23.73
C GLU A 225 11.35 1.60 -25.14
N GLU A 226 11.33 0.46 -25.83
CA GLU A 226 10.73 0.34 -27.15
C GLU A 226 9.21 0.61 -27.12
N MET A 227 8.51 0.12 -26.09
CA MET A 227 7.08 0.36 -25.89
C MET A 227 6.80 1.84 -25.59
N ARG A 228 7.63 2.50 -24.76
CA ARG A 228 7.52 3.93 -24.52
C ARG A 228 7.74 4.75 -25.79
N ARG A 229 8.75 4.40 -26.58
CA ARG A 229 9.05 5.08 -27.85
C ARG A 229 7.90 4.95 -28.84
N LYS A 230 7.30 3.76 -28.97
CA LYS A 230 6.12 3.54 -29.81
C LYS A 230 4.88 4.30 -29.32
N GLN A 231 4.68 4.38 -28.00
CA GLN A 231 3.55 5.12 -27.44
C GLN A 231 3.69 6.64 -27.66
N ALA A 232 4.91 7.18 -27.55
CA ALA A 232 5.20 8.57 -27.86
C ALA A 232 4.97 8.89 -29.35
N GLN A 233 5.49 8.05 -30.26
CA GLN A 233 5.25 8.22 -31.70
C GLN A 233 3.78 8.12 -32.09
N ALA A 234 3.02 7.23 -31.42
CA ALA A 234 1.58 7.15 -31.64
C ALA A 234 0.89 8.44 -31.21
N GLN A 235 1.28 9.05 -30.07
CA GLN A 235 0.73 10.33 -29.62
C GLN A 235 1.06 11.48 -30.59
N GLU A 236 2.32 11.56 -31.06
CA GLU A 236 2.75 12.59 -32.02
C GLU A 236 1.97 12.50 -33.35
N ALA A 237 1.63 11.29 -33.81
CA ALA A 237 0.83 11.11 -35.02
C ALA A 237 -0.64 11.56 -34.87
N TYR A 238 -1.20 11.58 -33.65
CA TYR A 238 -2.55 12.11 -33.41
C TYR A 238 -2.56 13.63 -33.22
N ASP A 239 -1.47 14.21 -32.70
CA ASP A 239 -1.34 15.68 -32.56
C ASP A 239 -1.09 16.37 -33.91
N GLU A 240 -0.41 15.73 -34.88
CA GLU A 240 -0.23 16.30 -36.24
C GLU A 240 -1.53 16.38 -37.07
N ASP A 241 -2.54 15.56 -36.78
CA ASP A 241 -3.83 15.57 -37.50
C ASP A 241 -4.78 16.70 -37.02
N ASP A 242 -4.60 17.22 -35.79
CA ASP A 242 -5.43 18.32 -35.26
C ASP A 242 -4.93 19.73 -35.68
N ASP A 243 -3.69 19.83 -36.17
CA ASP A 243 -3.11 21.09 -36.67
C ASP A 243 -3.43 21.39 -38.16
N MET A 244 -4.18 20.52 -38.84
CA MET A 244 -4.49 20.64 -40.28
C MET A 244 -5.87 21.23 -40.62
N HIS A 245 -6.62 21.82 -39.68
CA HIS A 245 -7.89 22.52 -39.96
C HIS A 245 -7.90 23.99 -39.52
N GLY A 246 -6.89 24.73 -39.98
CA GLY A 246 -6.91 26.19 -39.99
C GLY A 246 -7.84 26.77 -41.06
N GLY A 247 -9.15 26.79 -40.80
CA GLY A 247 -10.06 27.74 -41.45
C GLY A 247 -11.48 27.25 -41.74
N ALA A 248 -12.43 27.58 -40.86
CA ALA A 248 -13.71 28.17 -41.26
C ALA A 248 -14.58 28.55 -40.04
N GLN A 249 -14.84 29.85 -39.94
CA GLN A 249 -16.03 30.53 -39.41
C GLN A 249 -16.81 29.94 -38.21
N ARG A 250 -16.65 30.62 -37.07
CA ARG A 250 -17.60 30.59 -35.94
C ARG A 250 -18.92 31.25 -36.35
N VAL A 251 -20.02 30.50 -36.26
CA VAL A 251 -21.38 31.05 -36.34
C VAL A 251 -21.97 31.08 -34.92
N GLN A 252 -22.27 32.29 -34.43
CA GLN A 252 -23.06 32.50 -33.21
C GLN A 252 -24.55 32.47 -33.55
N CYS A 253 -25.34 31.74 -32.77
CA CYS A 253 -26.78 31.94 -32.66
C CYS A 253 -27.15 32.09 -31.19
N ALA A 254 -27.66 33.27 -30.84
CA ALA A 254 -28.38 33.52 -29.60
C ALA A 254 -29.86 33.15 -29.79
N GLN A 255 -30.51 32.64 -28.74
CA GLN A 255 -31.97 32.62 -28.64
C GLN A 255 -32.43 33.15 -27.28
N GLN A 256 -33.62 33.72 -27.34
CA GLN A 256 -34.27 34.70 -26.47
C GLN A 256 -34.68 34.18 -25.10
#